data_AF-A0A8T3Y2A7-F1
#
_entry.id   AF-A0A8T3Y2A7-F1
#
_cell.length_a   1.000
_cell.length_b   1.000
_cell.length_c   1.000
_cell.angle_alpha   90.00
_cell.angle_beta   90.00
_cell.angle_gamma   90.00
#
_symmetry.space_group_name_H-M   'P 1'
#
loop_
_entity.id
_entity.type
_entity.pdbx_description
1 polymer ?
#
loop_
_entity_poly.entity_id
_entity_poly.type
_entity_poly.pdbx_seq_one_letter_code
_entity_poly.pdbx_strand_id
1 'polypeptide(L)'
;MPIQQFVRSVRDLHSAVANALKNDIILTDTDAAQLHDFKAKHREAMRTAVLTGIATVDIKSHHLFALIDADKANKGMVEGILKIVGLLGQTKDIGQLQMLVDDLVERIAELPKDEAAASDLPKLPADIRGEIVADHAELQKCMKVGAYRSAVVLCGRMLETALFRKYFEITGNDLLEKAPGTGLGNLVAKIAEHGATIDPALGNQIHLINQVRVHSVHKKAQPFNPSKQQAQAIQLYTLDVLGKLWS
;
A
#
# COMPACT_ATOMS: atom_id res chain seq x y z
N MET A 1 1.54 -1.98 -2.85
CA MET A 1 2.84 -2.36 -2.28
C MET A 1 3.53 -3.36 -3.20
N PRO A 2 4.41 -2.89 -4.12
CA PRO A 2 5.13 -3.74 -5.06
C PRO A 2 5.98 -4.85 -4.41
N ILE A 3 6.55 -4.57 -3.22
CA ILE A 3 7.36 -5.54 -2.46
C ILE A 3 6.50 -6.67 -1.89
N GLN A 4 5.32 -6.35 -1.33
CA GLN A 4 4.39 -7.37 -0.82
C GLN A 4 3.92 -8.33 -1.93
N GLN A 5 3.79 -7.85 -3.16
CA GLN A 5 3.46 -8.70 -4.31
C GLN A 5 4.59 -9.67 -4.66
N PHE A 6 5.86 -9.26 -4.48
CA PHE A 6 7.03 -10.11 -4.64
C PHE A 6 7.10 -11.16 -3.52
N VAL A 7 6.97 -10.74 -2.25
CA VAL A 7 6.94 -11.65 -1.09
C VAL A 7 5.85 -12.72 -1.25
N ARG A 8 4.66 -12.32 -1.69
CA ARG A 8 3.57 -13.26 -1.97
C ARG A 8 3.94 -14.26 -3.06
N SER A 9 4.52 -13.81 -4.19
CA SER A 9 4.93 -14.75 -5.25
C SER A 9 6.01 -15.74 -4.82
N VAL A 10 6.93 -15.35 -3.93
CA VAL A 10 7.91 -16.29 -3.38
C VAL A 10 7.23 -17.37 -2.54
N ARG A 11 6.23 -17.01 -1.71
CA ARG A 11 5.47 -18.00 -0.92
C ARG A 11 4.63 -18.93 -1.78
N ASP A 12 4.03 -18.39 -2.84
CA ASP A 12 3.27 -19.17 -3.82
C ASP A 12 4.20 -20.18 -4.53
N LEU A 13 5.39 -19.73 -4.95
CA LEU A 13 6.42 -20.59 -5.54
C LEU A 13 6.90 -21.66 -4.54
N HIS A 14 7.22 -21.29 -3.30
CA HIS A 14 7.61 -22.23 -2.24
C HIS A 14 6.58 -23.35 -2.05
N SER A 15 5.29 -23.00 -2.02
CA SER A 15 4.21 -23.97 -1.91
C SER A 15 4.13 -24.88 -3.15
N ALA A 16 4.33 -24.34 -4.35
CA ALA A 16 4.33 -25.11 -5.58
C ALA A 16 5.51 -26.09 -5.65
N VAL A 17 6.71 -25.67 -5.25
CA VAL A 17 7.93 -26.50 -5.25
C VAL A 17 7.83 -27.62 -4.23
N ALA A 18 7.37 -27.32 -3.00
CA ALA A 18 7.17 -28.34 -1.97
C ALA A 18 6.15 -29.41 -2.41
N ASN A 19 5.06 -28.98 -3.07
CA ASN A 19 4.08 -29.91 -3.62
C ASN A 19 4.64 -30.74 -4.77
N ALA A 20 5.43 -30.16 -5.67
CA ALA A 20 6.07 -30.87 -6.78
C ALA A 20 7.11 -31.89 -6.28
N LEU A 21 7.92 -31.51 -5.28
CA LEU A 21 8.91 -32.39 -4.64
C LEU A 21 8.23 -33.60 -3.99
N LYS A 22 7.14 -33.39 -3.25
CA LYS A 22 6.37 -34.48 -2.61
C LYS A 22 5.79 -35.49 -3.60
N ASN A 23 5.60 -35.11 -4.86
CA ASN A 23 5.04 -35.94 -5.91
C ASN A 23 6.09 -36.38 -6.96
N ASP A 24 7.38 -36.25 -6.64
CA ASP A 24 8.50 -36.67 -7.48
C ASP A 24 8.44 -36.08 -8.92
N ILE A 25 8.03 -34.82 -9.04
CA ILE A 25 7.87 -34.17 -10.35
C ILE A 25 9.24 -33.83 -10.96
N ILE A 26 9.45 -34.25 -12.21
CA ILE A 26 10.61 -33.90 -13.02
C ILE A 26 10.26 -32.69 -13.89
N LEU A 27 10.99 -31.58 -13.72
CA LEU A 27 10.69 -30.31 -14.40
C LEU A 27 10.98 -30.32 -15.92
N THR A 28 11.79 -31.25 -16.39
CA THR A 28 12.15 -31.37 -17.82
C THR A 28 11.25 -32.33 -18.58
N ASP A 29 10.45 -33.12 -17.88
CA ASP A 29 9.63 -34.13 -18.52
C ASP A 29 8.49 -33.45 -19.28
N THR A 30 8.30 -33.79 -20.55
CA THR A 30 7.26 -33.23 -21.43
C THR A 30 6.46 -34.37 -22.04
N ASP A 31 5.96 -35.24 -21.16
CA ASP A 31 5.01 -36.27 -21.57
C ASP A 31 3.77 -35.64 -22.22
N ALA A 32 3.54 -35.98 -23.50
CA ALA A 32 2.31 -35.64 -24.19
C ALA A 32 1.15 -36.43 -23.56
N ALA A 33 0.43 -35.81 -22.64
CA ALA A 33 -0.70 -36.44 -21.97
C ALA A 33 -1.78 -36.86 -22.99
N GLN A 34 -2.09 -38.15 -23.05
CA GLN A 34 -3.31 -38.60 -23.74
C GLN A 34 -4.54 -38.00 -23.03
N LEU A 35 -5.61 -37.74 -23.78
CA LEU A 35 -6.78 -36.97 -23.32
C LEU A 35 -7.42 -37.50 -22.02
N HIS A 36 -7.19 -38.77 -21.68
CA HIS A 36 -7.77 -39.47 -20.54
C HIS A 36 -6.79 -39.80 -19.39
N ASP A 37 -5.52 -39.40 -19.46
CA ASP A 37 -4.57 -39.64 -18.36
C ASP A 37 -4.64 -38.52 -17.31
N PHE A 38 -5.43 -38.77 -16.26
CA PHE A 38 -5.57 -37.84 -15.13
C PHE A 38 -4.25 -37.62 -14.39
N LYS A 39 -3.39 -38.64 -14.27
CA LYS A 39 -2.11 -38.52 -13.55
C LYS A 39 -1.14 -37.64 -14.34
N ALA A 40 -1.04 -37.85 -15.65
CA ALA A 40 -0.22 -37.01 -16.52
C ALA A 40 -0.67 -35.55 -16.48
N LYS A 41 -1.99 -35.28 -16.55
CA LYS A 41 -2.54 -33.91 -16.42
C LYS A 41 -2.22 -33.27 -15.06
N HIS A 42 -2.26 -34.04 -13.97
CA HIS A 42 -1.94 -33.54 -12.65
C HIS A 42 -0.44 -33.18 -12.52
N ARG A 43 0.45 -34.04 -13.02
CA ARG A 43 1.91 -33.76 -13.07
C ARG A 43 2.21 -32.52 -13.92
N GLU A 44 1.59 -32.41 -15.09
CA GLU A 44 1.70 -31.24 -15.98
C GLU A 44 1.27 -29.94 -15.29
N ALA A 45 0.15 -29.98 -14.56
CA ALA A 45 -0.36 -28.83 -13.82
C ALA A 45 0.62 -28.38 -12.71
N MET A 46 1.21 -29.33 -11.97
CA MET A 46 2.24 -29.02 -10.97
C MET A 46 3.49 -28.43 -11.60
N ARG A 47 3.97 -29.01 -12.72
CA ARG A 47 5.12 -28.50 -13.47
C ARG A 47 4.87 -27.07 -13.94
N THR A 48 3.71 -26.83 -14.54
CA THR A 48 3.30 -25.51 -15.02
C THR A 48 3.20 -24.50 -13.87
N ALA A 49 2.68 -24.90 -12.71
CA ALA A 49 2.62 -24.04 -11.53
C ALA A 49 4.03 -23.62 -11.04
N VAL A 50 5.00 -24.55 -11.00
CA VAL A 50 6.39 -24.23 -10.65
C VAL A 50 7.01 -23.28 -11.66
N LEU A 51 6.93 -23.58 -12.96
CA LEU A 51 7.53 -22.75 -14.02
C LEU A 51 6.92 -21.34 -14.07
N THR A 52 5.59 -21.25 -13.92
CA THR A 52 4.87 -19.96 -13.85
C THR A 52 5.27 -19.19 -12.59
N GLY A 53 5.46 -19.89 -11.47
CA GLY A 53 5.94 -19.32 -10.23
C GLY A 53 7.34 -18.72 -10.36
N ILE A 54 8.28 -19.43 -10.99
CA ILE A 54 9.64 -18.93 -11.26
C ILE A 54 9.57 -17.66 -12.10
N ALA A 55 8.85 -17.68 -13.23
CA ALA A 55 8.70 -16.51 -14.09
C ALA A 55 8.05 -15.32 -13.37
N THR A 56 7.06 -15.60 -12.51
CA THR A 56 6.39 -14.55 -11.72
C THR A 56 7.32 -13.91 -10.69
N VAL A 57 8.13 -14.73 -10.02
CA VAL A 57 9.14 -14.25 -9.06
C VAL A 57 10.20 -13.42 -9.77
N ASP A 58 10.69 -13.86 -10.92
CA ASP A 58 11.66 -13.14 -11.75
C ASP A 58 11.14 -11.74 -12.15
N ILE A 59 9.97 -11.67 -12.77
CA ILE A 59 9.34 -10.40 -13.18
C ILE A 59 9.15 -9.46 -11.97
N LYS A 60 8.65 -9.97 -10.85
CA LYS A 60 8.37 -9.15 -9.66
C LYS A 60 9.62 -8.75 -8.89
N SER A 61 10.74 -9.44 -9.09
CA SER A 61 12.02 -9.11 -8.44
C SER A 61 12.52 -7.72 -8.82
N HIS A 62 12.16 -7.22 -10.01
CA HIS A 62 12.48 -5.85 -10.44
C HIS A 62 11.90 -4.78 -9.50
N HIS A 63 10.84 -5.07 -8.73
CA HIS A 63 10.33 -4.14 -7.74
C HIS A 63 11.30 -3.89 -6.57
N LEU A 64 12.29 -4.77 -6.36
CA LEU A 64 13.27 -4.61 -5.29
C LEU A 64 14.26 -3.47 -5.56
N PHE A 65 14.44 -3.02 -6.81
CA PHE A 65 15.29 -1.86 -7.11
C PHE A 65 14.81 -0.59 -6.40
N ALA A 66 13.49 -0.46 -6.20
CA ALA A 66 12.92 0.65 -5.44
C ALA A 66 13.42 0.71 -3.98
N LEU A 67 13.86 -0.41 -3.39
CA LEU A 67 14.46 -0.43 -2.05
C LEU A 67 15.89 0.12 -2.04
N ILE A 68 16.65 -0.08 -3.13
CA ILE A 68 17.99 0.48 -3.30
C ILE A 68 17.90 2.00 -3.47
N ASP A 69 16.92 2.45 -4.27
CA ASP A 69 16.67 3.88 -4.48
C ASP A 69 16.22 4.57 -3.19
N ALA A 70 15.45 3.87 -2.34
CA ALA A 70 15.00 4.37 -1.05
C ALA A 70 16.13 4.44 -0.01
N ASP A 71 16.98 3.42 0.06
CA ASP A 71 18.14 3.38 0.95
C ASP A 71 19.26 2.52 0.36
N LYS A 72 20.43 3.13 0.13
CA LYS A 72 21.61 2.47 -0.42
C LYS A 72 22.13 1.33 0.47
N ALA A 73 21.83 1.34 1.77
CA ALA A 73 22.19 0.26 2.68
C ALA A 73 21.52 -1.08 2.29
N ASN A 74 20.37 -1.04 1.60
CA ASN A 74 19.67 -2.24 1.14
C ASN A 74 20.34 -2.94 -0.05
N LYS A 75 21.34 -2.30 -0.70
CA LYS A 75 21.92 -2.79 -1.95
C LYS A 75 22.43 -4.24 -1.85
N GLY A 76 23.23 -4.56 -0.83
CA GLY A 76 23.81 -5.90 -0.69
C GLY A 76 22.76 -7.00 -0.49
N MET A 77 21.72 -6.72 0.29
CA MET A 77 20.59 -7.64 0.50
C MET A 77 19.82 -7.86 -0.81
N VAL A 78 19.48 -6.78 -1.53
CA VAL A 78 18.75 -6.88 -2.81
C VAL A 78 19.57 -7.62 -3.86
N GLU A 79 20.87 -7.34 -3.98
CA GLU A 79 21.77 -8.09 -4.89
C GLU A 79 21.85 -9.58 -4.54
N GLY A 80 21.87 -9.92 -3.25
CA GLY A 80 21.81 -11.32 -2.79
C GLY A 80 20.52 -12.02 -3.20
N ILE A 81 19.37 -11.36 -3.05
CA ILE A 81 18.07 -11.87 -3.48
C ILE A 81 18.03 -12.06 -5.00
N LEU A 82 18.45 -11.05 -5.78
CA LEU A 82 18.44 -11.11 -7.24
C LEU A 82 19.35 -12.21 -7.79
N LYS A 83 20.48 -12.46 -7.11
CA LYS A 83 21.37 -13.59 -7.45
C LYS A 83 20.64 -14.93 -7.32
N ILE A 84 19.89 -15.14 -6.25
CA ILE A 84 19.10 -16.38 -6.06
C ILE A 84 18.01 -16.50 -7.12
N VAL A 85 17.28 -15.41 -7.39
CA VAL A 85 16.24 -15.37 -8.43
C VAL A 85 16.81 -15.79 -9.79
N GLY A 86 18.00 -15.29 -10.15
CA GLY A 86 18.67 -15.70 -11.38
C GLY A 86 19.03 -17.19 -11.44
N LEU A 87 19.31 -17.83 -10.30
CA LEU A 87 19.58 -19.27 -10.22
C LEU A 87 18.29 -20.12 -10.34
N LEU A 88 17.13 -19.61 -9.89
CA LEU A 88 15.86 -20.32 -10.00
C LEU A 88 15.52 -20.70 -11.45
N GLY A 89 15.78 -19.80 -12.39
CA GLY A 89 15.52 -20.05 -13.82
C GLY A 89 16.52 -21.00 -14.49
N GLN A 90 17.63 -21.33 -13.82
CA GLN A 90 18.70 -22.17 -14.37
C GLN A 90 18.61 -23.62 -13.86
N THR A 91 18.08 -23.83 -12.66
CA THR A 91 17.96 -25.17 -12.09
C THR A 91 16.78 -25.93 -12.69
N LYS A 92 17.02 -27.21 -12.96
CA LYS A 92 16.02 -28.19 -13.39
C LYS A 92 15.77 -29.26 -12.34
N ASP A 93 16.59 -29.26 -11.28
CA ASP A 93 16.50 -30.20 -10.18
C ASP A 93 15.55 -29.64 -9.11
N ILE A 94 14.47 -30.36 -8.83
CA ILE A 94 13.42 -29.90 -7.93
C ILE A 94 13.92 -29.79 -6.48
N GLY A 95 14.89 -30.62 -6.07
CA GLY A 95 15.49 -30.56 -4.74
C GLY A 95 16.37 -29.32 -4.56
N GLN A 96 17.22 -29.02 -5.54
CA GLN A 96 18.00 -27.79 -5.58
C GLN A 96 17.09 -26.56 -5.64
N LEU A 97 16.00 -26.62 -6.40
CA LEU A 97 15.02 -25.54 -6.45
C LEU A 97 14.38 -25.28 -5.09
N GLN A 98 14.04 -26.33 -4.33
CA GLN A 98 13.53 -26.19 -2.96
C GLN A 98 14.54 -25.46 -2.08
N MET A 99 15.82 -25.87 -2.09
CA MET A 99 16.87 -25.20 -1.30
C MET A 99 17.03 -23.71 -1.64
N LEU A 100 16.97 -23.36 -2.92
CA LEU A 100 17.06 -21.97 -3.37
C LEU A 100 15.84 -21.15 -2.92
N VAL A 101 14.65 -21.75 -2.97
CA VAL A 101 13.42 -21.07 -2.54
C VAL A 101 13.37 -20.92 -1.02
N ASP A 102 13.92 -21.87 -0.26
CA ASP A 102 14.06 -21.77 1.19
C ASP A 102 14.99 -20.61 1.59
N ASP A 103 16.19 -20.52 0.99
CA ASP A 103 17.11 -19.39 1.19
C ASP A 103 16.47 -18.05 0.77
N LEU A 104 15.68 -18.06 -0.31
CA LEU A 104 14.93 -16.89 -0.73
C LEU A 104 13.88 -16.48 0.32
N VAL A 105 13.14 -17.45 0.89
CA VAL A 105 12.14 -17.21 1.95
C VAL A 105 12.78 -16.60 3.20
N GLU A 106 13.96 -17.09 3.59
CA GLU A 106 14.72 -16.53 4.72
C GLU A 106 15.13 -15.08 4.46
N ARG A 107 15.73 -14.79 3.29
CA ARG A 107 16.18 -13.43 2.95
C ARG A 107 15.05 -12.43 2.80
N ILE A 108 13.90 -12.84 2.26
CA ILE A 108 12.76 -11.92 2.17
C ILE A 108 12.15 -11.60 3.53
N ALA A 109 12.44 -12.38 4.58
CA ALA A 109 12.01 -12.06 5.94
C ALA A 109 12.80 -10.87 6.53
N GLU A 110 14.01 -10.63 6.03
CA GLU A 110 14.87 -9.49 6.38
C GLU A 110 14.53 -8.23 5.57
N LEU A 111 13.76 -8.34 4.48
CA LEU A 111 13.31 -7.18 3.73
C LEU A 111 12.61 -6.22 4.69
N PRO A 112 12.89 -4.90 4.59
CA PRO A 112 12.16 -3.91 5.36
C PRO A 112 10.70 -4.13 5.07
N LYS A 113 9.96 -4.56 6.11
CA LYS A 113 8.52 -4.67 6.02
C LYS A 113 8.07 -3.27 5.61
N ASP A 114 7.25 -3.22 4.57
CA ASP A 114 6.62 -1.99 4.07
C ASP A 114 5.63 -1.50 5.16
N GLU A 115 6.13 -1.19 6.36
CA GLU A 115 5.41 -0.71 7.52
C GLU A 115 5.07 0.79 7.35
N ALA A 116 5.80 1.48 6.47
CA ALA A 116 5.77 2.94 6.35
C ALA A 116 4.61 3.52 5.51
N ALA A 117 3.68 2.73 4.98
CA ALA A 117 2.53 3.28 4.25
C ALA A 117 1.16 2.98 4.89
N ALA A 118 1.05 1.89 5.65
CA ALA A 118 -0.21 1.44 6.23
C ALA A 118 -0.23 1.40 7.76
N SER A 119 0.92 1.43 8.46
CA SER A 119 0.94 1.33 9.93
C SER A 119 0.71 2.67 10.66
N ASP A 120 0.96 3.81 9.98
CA ASP A 120 0.75 5.14 10.56
C ASP A 120 -0.72 5.60 10.52
N LEU A 121 -1.58 4.88 9.78
CA LEU A 121 -3.00 5.23 9.75
C LEU A 121 -3.71 4.65 10.99
N PRO A 122 -4.54 5.44 11.68
CA PRO A 122 -5.33 4.96 12.80
C PRO A 122 -6.36 3.90 12.34
N LYS A 123 -7.05 3.29 13.31
CA LYS A 123 -8.18 2.40 13.00
C LYS A 123 -9.32 3.22 12.39
N LEU A 124 -9.64 2.93 11.14
CA LEU A 124 -10.68 3.62 10.36
C LEU A 124 -11.85 2.66 10.07
N PRO A 125 -13.09 3.16 9.98
CA PRO A 125 -14.22 2.42 9.45
C PRO A 125 -13.93 1.80 8.08
N ALA A 126 -14.45 0.58 7.85
CA ALA A 126 -14.10 -0.21 6.66
C ALA A 126 -14.54 0.43 5.34
N ASP A 127 -15.61 1.22 5.36
CA ASP A 127 -16.18 1.92 4.22
C ASP A 127 -15.30 3.07 3.71
N ILE A 128 -14.66 3.83 4.60
CA ILE A 128 -13.76 4.94 4.22
C ILE A 128 -12.28 4.55 4.16
N ARG A 129 -11.91 3.40 4.72
CA ARG A 129 -10.50 2.99 4.86
C ARG A 129 -9.78 2.91 3.52
N GLY A 130 -10.44 2.40 2.47
CA GLY A 130 -9.84 2.27 1.14
C GLY A 130 -9.44 3.61 0.55
N GLU A 131 -10.32 4.60 0.67
CA GLU A 131 -10.09 5.96 0.16
C GLU A 131 -8.98 6.67 0.94
N ILE A 132 -9.04 6.64 2.28
CA ILE A 132 -8.02 7.29 3.13
C ILE A 132 -6.64 6.66 2.94
N VAL A 133 -6.55 5.34 2.74
CA VAL A 133 -5.28 4.66 2.44
C VAL A 133 -4.72 5.12 1.09
N ALA A 134 -5.56 5.28 0.07
CA ALA A 134 -5.13 5.77 -1.24
C ALA A 134 -4.63 7.22 -1.15
N ASP A 135 -5.39 8.09 -0.48
CA ASP A 135 -5.02 9.50 -0.28
C ASP A 135 -3.74 9.64 0.55
N HIS A 136 -3.58 8.83 1.61
CA HIS A 136 -2.36 8.81 2.42
C HIS A 136 -1.14 8.38 1.58
N ALA A 137 -1.29 7.34 0.76
CA ALA A 137 -0.21 6.88 -0.11
C ALA A 137 0.18 7.94 -1.16
N GLU A 138 -0.79 8.68 -1.71
CA GLU A 138 -0.51 9.81 -2.60
C GLU A 138 0.15 10.97 -1.86
N LEU A 139 -0.30 11.26 -0.64
CA LEU A 139 0.29 12.27 0.22
C LEU A 139 1.77 12.00 0.49
N GLN A 140 2.14 10.74 0.77
CA GLN A 140 3.55 10.37 0.93
C GLN A 140 4.38 10.63 -0.33
N LYS A 141 3.82 10.38 -1.52
CA LYS A 141 4.50 10.70 -2.79
C LYS A 141 4.69 12.21 -2.94
N CYS A 142 3.66 13.00 -2.66
CA CYS A 142 3.73 14.46 -2.72
C CYS A 142 4.81 15.00 -1.76
N MET A 143 4.87 14.47 -0.54
CA MET A 143 5.88 14.86 0.45
C MET A 143 7.30 14.54 -0.03
N LYS A 144 7.51 13.37 -0.66
CA LYS A 144 8.83 12.95 -1.20
C LYS A 144 9.33 13.84 -2.33
N VAL A 145 8.46 14.28 -3.23
CA VAL A 145 8.84 15.11 -4.39
C VAL A 145 8.80 16.62 -4.10
N GLY A 146 8.48 17.02 -2.87
CA GLY A 146 8.38 18.44 -2.48
C GLY A 146 7.10 19.13 -2.95
N ALA A 147 6.07 18.39 -3.37
CA ALA A 147 4.77 18.91 -3.76
C ALA A 147 3.88 19.22 -2.55
N TYR A 148 4.35 20.11 -1.66
CA TYR A 148 3.74 20.36 -0.35
C TYR A 148 2.32 20.93 -0.42
N ARG A 149 2.00 21.73 -1.43
CA ARG A 149 0.62 22.20 -1.66
C ARG A 149 -0.33 21.04 -1.89
N SER A 150 0.05 20.08 -2.73
CA SER A 150 -0.75 18.88 -3.00
C SER A 150 -0.89 18.01 -1.75
N ALA A 151 0.19 17.87 -0.97
CA ALA A 151 0.13 17.14 0.31
C ALA A 151 -0.90 17.77 1.28
N VAL A 152 -0.94 19.10 1.41
CA VAL A 152 -1.93 19.78 2.26
C VAL A 152 -3.35 19.63 1.73
N VAL A 153 -3.56 19.62 0.40
CA VAL A 153 -4.88 19.36 -0.20
C VAL A 153 -5.36 17.94 0.13
N LEU A 154 -4.47 16.94 0.04
CA LEU A 154 -4.79 15.56 0.39
C LEU A 154 -5.14 15.40 1.88
N CYS A 155 -4.44 16.12 2.78
CA CYS A 155 -4.84 16.19 4.21
C CYS A 155 -6.30 16.69 4.36
N GLY A 156 -6.67 17.73 3.62
CA GLY A 156 -8.02 18.26 3.61
C GLY A 156 -9.06 17.24 3.12
N ARG A 157 -8.76 16.53 2.04
CA ARG A 157 -9.62 15.48 1.50
C ARG A 157 -9.82 14.34 2.49
N MET A 158 -8.74 13.85 3.11
CA MET A 158 -8.82 12.79 4.13
C MET A 158 -9.70 13.21 5.32
N LEU A 159 -9.57 14.47 5.78
CA LEU A 159 -10.43 15.01 6.85
C LEU A 159 -11.88 15.13 6.40
N GLU A 160 -12.15 15.56 5.16
CA GLU A 160 -13.52 15.64 4.62
C GLU A 160 -14.18 14.26 4.64
N THR A 161 -13.54 13.26 4.04
CA THR A 161 -14.04 11.88 4.00
C THR A 161 -14.33 11.35 5.42
N ALA A 162 -13.40 11.58 6.36
CA ALA A 162 -13.54 11.17 7.74
C ALA A 162 -14.69 11.87 8.48
N LEU A 163 -14.78 13.19 8.38
CA LEU A 163 -15.80 13.99 9.06
C LEU A 163 -17.19 13.73 8.48
N PHE A 164 -17.32 13.52 7.16
CA PHE A 164 -18.60 13.14 6.55
C PHE A 164 -19.08 11.81 7.09
N ARG A 165 -18.17 10.83 7.18
CA ARG A 165 -18.50 9.54 7.75
C ARG A 165 -18.87 9.63 9.23
N LYS A 166 -18.17 10.47 10.00
CA LYS A 166 -18.50 10.71 11.41
C LYS A 166 -19.86 11.38 11.57
N TYR A 167 -20.18 12.35 10.73
CA TYR A 167 -21.50 12.98 10.71
C TYR A 167 -22.62 11.97 10.42
N PHE A 168 -22.43 11.09 9.43
CA PHE A 168 -23.36 10.02 9.13
C PHE A 168 -23.55 9.06 10.32
N GLU A 169 -22.47 8.72 11.03
CA GLU A 169 -22.51 7.89 12.25
C GLU A 169 -23.42 8.47 13.32
N ILE A 170 -23.34 9.78 13.54
CA ILE A 170 -24.05 10.49 14.60
C ILE A 170 -25.52 10.72 14.23
N THR A 171 -25.79 11.03 12.95
CA THR A 171 -27.10 11.55 12.53
C THR A 171 -27.94 10.57 11.71
N GLY A 172 -27.32 9.51 11.18
CA GLY A 172 -27.92 8.64 10.16
C GLY A 172 -28.20 9.33 8.82
N ASN A 173 -27.77 10.59 8.64
CA ASN A 173 -28.00 11.36 7.43
C ASN A 173 -26.74 11.43 6.58
N ASP A 174 -26.87 11.02 5.32
CA ASP A 174 -25.79 11.19 4.36
C ASP A 174 -25.77 12.63 3.84
N LEU A 175 -24.81 13.41 4.36
CA LEU A 175 -24.62 14.80 3.97
C LEU A 175 -23.86 14.93 2.64
N LEU A 176 -23.10 13.90 2.22
CA LEU A 176 -22.41 13.90 0.93
C LEU A 176 -23.43 13.94 -0.22
N GLU A 177 -24.52 13.17 -0.09
CA GLU A 177 -25.58 13.16 -1.10
C GLU A 177 -26.42 14.44 -1.09
N LYS A 178 -26.70 15.00 0.09
CA LYS A 178 -27.64 16.14 0.24
C LYS A 178 -27.01 17.50 0.01
N ALA A 179 -25.72 17.67 0.30
CA ALA A 179 -25.03 18.96 0.20
C ALA A 179 -23.55 18.76 -0.19
N PRO A 180 -23.27 18.28 -1.41
CA PRO A 180 -21.91 18.14 -1.91
C PRO A 180 -21.22 19.51 -1.90
N GLY A 181 -20.03 19.58 -1.31
CA GLY A 181 -19.27 20.83 -1.18
C GLY A 181 -19.50 21.60 0.13
N THR A 182 -20.11 20.99 1.14
CA THR A 182 -20.08 21.52 2.50
C THR A 182 -18.62 21.62 2.97
N GLY A 183 -18.11 22.85 3.14
CA GLY A 183 -16.74 23.06 3.59
C GLY A 183 -16.48 22.49 4.99
N LEU A 184 -15.23 22.07 5.25
CA LEU A 184 -14.76 21.48 6.51
C LEU A 184 -15.26 22.22 7.76
N GLY A 185 -15.24 23.56 7.77
CA GLY A 185 -15.69 24.36 8.91
C GLY A 185 -17.18 24.19 9.22
N ASN A 186 -18.03 24.17 8.19
CA ASN A 186 -19.47 23.94 8.35
C ASN A 186 -19.77 22.50 8.77
N LEU A 187 -18.97 21.54 8.29
CA LEU A 187 -19.12 20.14 8.66
C LEU A 187 -18.78 19.93 10.14
N VAL A 188 -17.70 20.52 10.63
CA VAL A 188 -17.34 20.49 12.06
C VAL A 188 -18.41 21.14 12.92
N ALA A 189 -18.93 22.31 12.53
CA ALA A 189 -20.01 22.98 13.27
C ALA A 189 -21.26 22.09 13.37
N LYS A 190 -21.68 21.47 12.26
CA LYS A 190 -22.81 20.53 12.24
C LYS A 190 -22.60 19.30 13.11
N ILE A 191 -21.39 18.76 13.15
CA ILE A 191 -21.06 17.63 14.03
C ILE A 191 -21.15 18.06 15.51
N ALA A 192 -20.62 19.23 15.85
CA ALA A 192 -20.68 19.77 17.21
C ALA A 192 -22.12 20.07 17.68
N GLU A 193 -23.00 20.54 16.79
CA GLU A 193 -24.44 20.74 17.07
C GLU A 193 -25.15 19.45 17.51
N HIS A 194 -24.65 18.29 17.10
CA HIS A 194 -25.19 16.98 17.48
C HIS A 194 -24.48 16.37 18.70
N GLY A 195 -23.74 17.17 19.47
CA GLY A 195 -23.17 16.78 20.76
C GLY A 195 -21.85 15.99 20.68
N ALA A 196 -21.23 15.91 19.51
CA ALA A 196 -19.91 15.27 19.38
C ALA A 196 -18.79 16.23 19.78
N THR A 197 -17.88 15.75 20.62
CA THR A 197 -16.67 16.48 21.01
C THR A 197 -15.68 16.48 19.85
N ILE A 198 -15.38 17.67 19.33
CA ILE A 198 -14.35 17.86 18.31
C ILE A 198 -13.17 18.60 18.94
N ASP A 199 -11.96 18.20 18.57
CA ASP A 199 -10.73 18.86 19.02
C ASP A 199 -10.78 20.35 18.66
N PRO A 200 -10.71 21.28 19.64
CA PRO A 200 -10.76 22.72 19.37
C PRO A 200 -9.64 23.19 18.42
N ALA A 201 -8.50 22.51 18.40
CA ALA A 201 -7.39 22.86 17.51
C ALA A 201 -7.66 22.49 16.04
N LEU A 202 -8.68 21.68 15.74
CA LEU A 202 -9.05 21.32 14.38
C LEU A 202 -9.46 22.55 13.56
N GLY A 203 -10.05 23.57 14.20
CA GLY A 203 -10.42 24.81 13.53
C GLY A 203 -9.22 25.54 12.90
N ASN A 204 -8.08 25.56 13.61
CA ASN A 204 -6.86 26.19 13.11
C ASN A 204 -6.28 25.43 11.92
N GLN A 205 -6.33 24.10 11.95
CA GLN A 205 -5.85 23.28 10.84
C GLN A 205 -6.74 23.42 9.60
N ILE A 206 -8.07 23.43 9.79
CA ILE A 206 -9.03 23.67 8.72
C ILE A 206 -8.75 25.02 8.05
N HIS A 207 -8.40 26.04 8.84
CA HIS A 207 -8.01 27.33 8.28
C HIS A 207 -6.78 27.23 7.37
N LEU A 208 -5.71 26.57 7.82
CA LEU A 208 -4.49 26.37 7.02
C LEU A 208 -4.75 25.56 5.73
N ILE A 209 -5.55 24.50 5.82
CA ILE A 209 -5.94 23.69 4.66
C ILE A 209 -6.78 24.52 3.68
N ASN A 210 -7.73 25.30 4.19
CA ASN A 210 -8.58 26.16 3.37
C ASN A 210 -7.79 27.29 2.70
N GLN A 211 -6.74 27.84 3.32
CA GLN A 211 -5.85 28.80 2.67
C GLN A 211 -5.20 28.21 1.41
N VAL A 212 -4.79 26.94 1.42
CA VAL A 212 -4.29 26.27 0.20
C VAL A 212 -5.38 26.08 -0.85
N ARG A 213 -6.59 25.66 -0.44
CA ARG A 213 -7.70 25.33 -1.36
C ARG A 213 -8.35 26.56 -1.99
N VAL A 214 -8.65 27.58 -1.20
CA VAL A 214 -9.43 28.76 -1.61
C VAL A 214 -8.57 29.81 -2.31
N HIS A 215 -7.30 29.98 -1.94
CA HIS A 215 -6.44 30.99 -2.59
C HIS A 215 -5.95 30.54 -3.98
N SER A 216 -6.17 29.28 -4.33
CA SER A 216 -5.94 28.79 -5.69
C SER A 216 -6.97 29.35 -6.71
N VAL A 217 -8.10 29.94 -6.25
CA VAL A 217 -9.17 30.44 -7.13
C VAL A 217 -9.35 31.98 -7.12
N HIS A 218 -8.80 32.72 -6.15
CA HIS A 218 -8.93 34.18 -6.08
C HIS A 218 -7.64 34.91 -6.51
N LYS A 219 -7.67 35.51 -7.71
CA LYS A 219 -6.55 36.18 -8.43
C LYS A 219 -5.78 37.29 -7.69
N LYS A 220 -6.22 37.73 -6.50
CA LYS A 220 -5.67 38.90 -5.78
C LYS A 220 -4.92 38.57 -4.48
N ALA A 221 -4.95 37.32 -4.01
CA ALA A 221 -4.21 36.91 -2.81
C ALA A 221 -2.91 36.20 -3.21
N GLN A 222 -1.83 36.38 -2.44
CA GLN A 222 -0.62 35.59 -2.67
C GLN A 222 -0.94 34.11 -2.37
N PRO A 223 -0.54 33.17 -3.26
CA PRO A 223 -0.74 31.75 -3.02
C PRO A 223 0.02 31.33 -1.75
N PHE A 224 -0.66 30.66 -0.83
CA PHE A 224 0.02 30.03 0.30
C PHE A 224 0.90 28.87 -0.21
N ASN A 225 2.20 28.93 0.11
CA ASN A 225 3.19 27.95 -0.28
C ASN A 225 3.82 27.32 0.98
N PRO A 226 3.27 26.21 1.49
CA PRO A 226 3.73 25.61 2.73
C PRO A 226 5.17 25.12 2.61
N SER A 227 5.97 25.35 3.65
CA SER A 227 7.28 24.72 3.81
C SER A 227 7.13 23.22 4.06
N LYS A 228 8.24 22.47 3.93
CA LYS A 228 8.29 21.04 4.27
C LYS A 228 7.79 20.79 5.70
N GLN A 229 8.24 21.60 6.65
CA GLN A 229 7.89 21.48 8.06
C GLN A 229 6.41 21.78 8.30
N GLN A 230 5.86 22.79 7.61
CA GLN A 230 4.43 23.11 7.69
C GLN A 230 3.58 21.97 7.15
N ALA A 231 3.94 21.42 5.98
CA ALA A 231 3.22 20.28 5.40
C ALA A 231 3.31 19.03 6.28
N GLN A 232 4.48 18.73 6.85
CA GLN A 232 4.67 17.62 7.78
C GLN A 232 3.86 17.80 9.07
N ALA A 233 3.80 19.01 9.63
CA ALA A 233 2.97 19.30 10.79
C ALA A 233 1.48 19.10 10.49
N ILE A 234 1.01 19.58 9.33
CA ILE A 234 -0.38 19.39 8.88
C ILE A 234 -0.70 17.90 8.68
N GLN A 235 0.23 17.13 8.09
CA GLN A 235 0.09 15.68 7.94
C GLN A 235 -0.05 14.98 9.30
N LEU A 236 0.89 15.20 10.22
CA LEU A 236 0.90 14.55 11.54
C LEU A 236 -0.38 14.85 12.32
N TYR A 237 -0.79 16.12 12.32
CA TYR A 237 -2.02 16.52 12.99
C TYR A 237 -3.27 15.94 12.31
N THR A 238 -3.28 15.80 10.98
CA THR A 238 -4.37 15.10 10.26
C THR A 238 -4.50 13.65 10.74
N LEU A 239 -3.38 12.94 10.85
CA LEU A 239 -3.37 11.55 11.31
C LEU A 239 -3.84 11.43 12.77
N ASP A 240 -3.44 12.36 13.64
CA ASP A 240 -3.89 12.43 15.03
C ASP A 240 -5.42 12.65 15.12
N VAL A 241 -5.96 13.60 14.36
CA VAL A 241 -7.41 13.85 14.30
C VAL A 241 -8.17 12.64 13.80
N LEU A 242 -7.67 11.98 12.75
CA LEU A 242 -8.25 10.73 12.27
C LEU A 242 -8.27 9.66 13.37
N GLY A 243 -7.26 9.60 14.25
CA GLY A 243 -7.26 8.66 15.37
C GLY A 243 -8.34 8.98 16.39
N LYS A 244 -8.47 10.26 16.74
CA LYS A 244 -9.42 10.74 17.76
C LYS A 244 -10.89 10.62 17.35
N LEU A 245 -11.22 10.67 16.05
CA LEU A 245 -12.62 10.63 15.59
C LEU A 245 -13.37 9.34 15.93
N TRP A 246 -12.65 8.23 16.15
CA TRP A 246 -13.22 6.91 16.46
C TRP A 246 -12.64 6.27 17.73
N SER A 247 -11.94 7.06 18.54
CA SER A 247 -11.45 6.62 19.86
C SER A 247 -12.49 6.81 20.96
#